data_AF-A0AA39IRR1-F1
#
_entry.id   AF-A0AA39IRR1-F1
#
_cell.length_a   1.000
_cell.length_b   1.000
_cell.length_c   1.000
_cell.angle_alpha   90.00
_cell.angle_beta   90.00
_cell.angle_gamma   90.00
#
_symmetry.space_group_name_H-M   'P 1'
#
loop_
_entity.id
_entity.type
_entity.pdbx_description
1 polymer ?
#
loop_
_entity_poly.entity_id
_entity_poly.type
_entity_poly.pdbx_seq_one_letter_code
_entity_poly.pdbx_strand_id
1 'polypeptide(L)'
;MDTVPFEFCQDVMERVSWCQRKFDEDASYTPEPWKTVATKQKLFDVVFLKESGEWYYCIREIKGVTTVEQLLEMDRRYVKCIAISTGLSVNEFLYTKVKCSKEEIKKKFVPLMMRQARPNCHFFTVRGIRPWLMDNAKEESVAFIDMFQNVFTFEEITLPYWGPNSFEFLANQIKHNVVLKELIC
;
A
#
# COMPACT_ATOMS: atom_id res chain seq x y z
N MET A 1 16.52 15.71 -29.48
CA MET A 1 15.83 14.47 -29.10
C MET A 1 14.94 14.86 -27.95
N ASP A 2 13.65 15.04 -28.23
CA ASP A 2 12.69 15.61 -27.29
C ASP A 2 12.60 14.73 -26.05
N THR A 3 12.90 15.31 -24.90
CA THR A 3 12.93 14.61 -23.61
C THR A 3 11.57 14.03 -23.29
N VAL A 4 11.50 12.71 -23.18
CA VAL A 4 10.32 12.00 -22.67
C VAL A 4 10.01 12.55 -21.26
N PRO A 5 8.76 12.96 -20.97
CA PRO A 5 8.39 13.47 -19.65
C PRO A 5 8.72 12.47 -18.55
N PHE A 6 9.17 12.97 -17.40
CA PHE A 6 9.49 12.12 -16.26
C PHE A 6 8.28 11.27 -15.83
N GLU A 7 7.07 11.84 -15.86
CA GLU A 7 5.85 11.11 -15.51
C GLU A 7 5.61 9.92 -16.46
N PHE A 8 5.90 10.06 -17.76
CA PHE A 8 5.74 8.95 -18.70
C PHE A 8 6.72 7.81 -18.37
N CYS A 9 7.99 8.14 -18.11
CA CYS A 9 8.98 7.12 -17.75
C CYS A 9 8.62 6.43 -16.43
N GLN A 10 8.09 7.18 -15.47
CA GLN A 10 7.58 6.65 -14.22
C GLN A 10 6.39 5.70 -14.45
N ASP A 11 5.37 6.12 -15.20
CA ASP A 11 4.18 5.32 -15.44
C ASP A 11 4.51 4.01 -16.17
N VAL A 12 5.44 4.05 -17.14
CA VAL A 12 5.91 2.84 -17.83
C VAL A 12 6.64 1.92 -16.86
N MET A 13 7.59 2.43 -16.06
CA MET A 13 8.32 1.60 -15.09
C MET A 13 7.43 1.00 -14.03
N GLU A 14 6.45 1.74 -13.53
CA GLU A 14 5.45 1.23 -12.60
C GLU A 14 4.68 0.04 -13.18
N ARG A 15 4.40 0.04 -14.49
CA ARG A 15 3.68 -1.05 -15.17
C ARG A 15 4.57 -2.27 -15.48
N VAL A 16 5.84 -2.07 -15.84
CA VAL A 16 6.73 -3.18 -16.23
C VAL A 16 7.46 -3.83 -15.05
N SER A 17 7.76 -3.09 -13.99
CA SER A 17 8.56 -3.57 -12.84
C SER A 17 7.72 -4.21 -11.73
N TRP A 18 6.45 -4.52 -12.02
CA TRP A 18 5.44 -4.99 -11.06
C TRP A 18 5.86 -6.24 -10.26
N CYS A 19 6.74 -7.09 -10.81
CA CYS A 19 7.08 -8.37 -10.21
C CYS A 19 8.35 -8.39 -9.33
N GLN A 20 9.24 -7.38 -9.41
CA GLN A 20 10.59 -7.55 -8.84
C GLN A 20 11.01 -6.55 -7.75
N ARG A 21 10.30 -5.42 -7.55
CA ARG A 21 10.64 -4.39 -6.53
C ARG A 21 12.13 -3.97 -6.52
N LYS A 22 12.86 -4.18 -7.63
CA LYS A 22 14.33 -4.08 -7.74
C LYS A 22 14.75 -2.94 -8.68
N PHE A 23 14.12 -1.78 -8.54
CA PHE A 23 14.44 -0.60 -9.35
C PHE A 23 15.92 -0.21 -9.26
N ASP A 24 16.55 -0.40 -8.09
CA ASP A 24 17.97 -0.11 -7.90
C ASP A 24 18.88 -1.05 -8.72
N GLU A 25 18.46 -2.30 -8.98
CA GLU A 25 19.19 -3.23 -9.85
C GLU A 25 19.00 -2.85 -11.33
N ASP A 26 17.78 -2.49 -11.72
CA ASP A 26 17.41 -2.05 -13.07
C ASP A 26 18.07 -0.70 -13.45
N ALA A 27 18.32 0.17 -12.48
CA ALA A 27 18.97 1.47 -12.69
C ALA A 27 20.38 1.36 -13.28
N SER A 28 21.07 0.23 -13.05
CA SER A 28 22.40 -0.01 -13.58
C SER A 28 22.42 -0.31 -15.09
N TYR A 29 21.29 -0.78 -15.63
CA TYR A 29 21.14 -1.20 -17.03
C TYR A 29 20.31 -0.24 -17.89
N THR A 30 19.73 0.80 -17.29
CA THR A 30 18.83 1.74 -17.97
C THR A 30 19.56 3.02 -18.38
N PRO A 31 19.30 3.56 -19.59
CA PRO A 31 19.79 4.89 -19.97
C PRO A 31 18.98 6.00 -19.30
N GLU A 32 19.48 7.24 -19.36
CA GLU A 32 18.65 8.40 -19.03
C GLU A 32 17.47 8.53 -20.01
N PRO A 33 16.28 9.03 -19.56
CA PRO A 33 15.93 9.48 -18.21
C PRO A 33 15.45 8.35 -17.26
N TRP A 34 15.36 7.11 -17.74
CA TRP A 34 14.85 5.94 -16.99
C TRP A 34 15.68 5.63 -15.75
N LYS A 35 17.01 5.75 -15.86
CA LYS A 35 17.94 5.61 -14.74
C LYS A 35 17.63 6.55 -13.58
N THR A 36 17.36 7.83 -13.89
CA THR A 36 17.00 8.82 -12.88
C THR A 36 15.70 8.44 -12.18
N VAL A 37 14.69 7.99 -12.92
CA VAL A 37 13.42 7.54 -12.32
C VAL A 37 13.66 6.32 -11.42
N ALA A 38 14.42 5.32 -11.88
CA ALA A 38 14.65 4.07 -11.18
C ALA A 38 15.42 4.28 -9.87
N THR A 39 16.40 5.18 -9.90
CA THR A 39 17.22 5.52 -8.72
C THR A 39 16.43 6.31 -7.68
N LYS A 40 15.57 7.23 -8.12
CA LYS A 40 14.84 8.14 -7.22
C LYS A 40 13.57 7.50 -6.66
N GLN A 41 12.91 6.65 -7.43
CA GLN A 41 11.64 6.05 -7.02
C GLN A 41 11.83 5.14 -5.81
N LYS A 42 10.95 5.33 -4.83
CA LYS A 42 10.90 4.54 -3.60
C LYS A 42 9.48 4.05 -3.41
N LEU A 43 9.32 2.74 -3.47
CA LEU A 43 8.06 2.07 -3.21
C LEU A 43 8.04 1.61 -1.76
N PHE A 44 6.89 1.68 -1.11
CA PHE A 44 6.69 1.13 0.22
C PHE A 44 5.34 0.44 0.35
N ASP A 45 5.29 -0.54 1.24
CA ASP A 45 4.04 -1.05 1.76
C ASP A 45 3.90 -0.72 3.25
N VAL A 46 2.64 -0.62 3.69
CA VAL A 46 2.31 -0.44 5.10
C VAL A 46 1.57 -1.68 5.57
N VAL A 47 2.07 -2.27 6.64
CA VAL A 47 1.39 -3.38 7.32
C VAL A 47 0.86 -2.89 8.64
N PHE A 48 -0.42 -3.11 8.89
CA PHE A 48 -1.09 -2.85 10.15
C PHE A 48 -1.25 -4.17 10.92
N LEU A 49 -1.11 -4.08 12.23
CA LEU A 49 -1.09 -5.23 13.14
C LEU A 49 -1.94 -4.88 14.36
N LYS A 50 -2.60 -5.89 14.94
CA LYS A 50 -3.24 -5.76 16.25
C LYS A 50 -2.60 -6.75 17.22
N GLU A 51 -1.91 -6.24 18.24
CA GLU A 51 -1.19 -7.04 19.25
C GLU A 51 -1.66 -6.64 20.65
N SER A 52 -2.13 -7.60 21.43
CA SER A 52 -2.62 -7.38 22.80
C SER A 52 -3.65 -6.24 22.91
N GLY A 53 -4.52 -6.10 21.90
CA GLY A 53 -5.56 -5.07 21.83
C GLY A 53 -5.11 -3.74 21.22
N GLU A 54 -3.80 -3.52 21.08
CA GLU A 54 -3.22 -2.27 20.57
C GLU A 54 -2.91 -2.37 19.08
N TRP A 55 -2.99 -1.23 18.37
CA TRP A 55 -2.66 -1.17 16.95
C TRP A 55 -1.20 -0.77 16.74
N TYR A 56 -0.59 -1.38 15.73
CA TYR A 56 0.74 -1.06 15.27
C TYR A 56 0.74 -0.95 13.76
N TYR A 57 1.71 -0.20 13.23
CA TYR A 57 2.04 -0.26 11.82
C TYR A 57 3.54 -0.49 11.64
N CYS A 58 3.92 -1.02 10.49
CA CYS A 58 5.29 -0.98 10.01
C CYS A 58 5.32 -0.55 8.54
N ILE A 59 6.33 0.23 8.18
CA ILE A 59 6.64 0.61 6.80
C ILE A 59 7.74 -0.32 6.30
N ARG A 60 7.56 -0.92 5.13
CA ARG A 60 8.57 -1.80 4.52
C ARG A 60 9.15 -1.18 3.26
N GLU A 61 10.21 -1.83 2.76
CA GLU A 61 10.92 -1.53 1.50
C GLU A 61 11.78 -0.26 1.48
N ILE A 62 11.45 0.79 2.25
CA ILE A 62 12.29 1.99 2.33
C ILE A 62 13.23 1.90 3.53
N LYS A 63 14.52 1.68 3.26
CA LYS A 63 15.56 1.61 4.31
C LYS A 63 15.64 2.92 5.10
N GLY A 64 15.59 2.79 6.44
CA GLY A 64 15.74 3.92 7.37
C GLY A 64 14.44 4.71 7.62
N VAL A 65 13.35 4.37 6.94
CA VAL A 65 12.04 4.98 7.16
C VAL A 65 11.18 4.03 7.97
N THR A 66 10.83 4.46 9.18
CA THR A 66 10.05 3.69 10.16
C THR A 66 8.76 4.39 10.57
N THR A 67 8.65 5.71 10.39
CA THR A 67 7.47 6.49 10.76
C THR A 67 6.78 7.16 9.57
N VAL A 68 5.50 7.51 9.75
CA VAL A 68 4.74 8.28 8.75
C VAL A 68 5.30 9.67 8.57
N GLU A 69 5.79 10.30 9.64
CA GLU A 69 6.39 11.63 9.59
C GLU A 69 7.59 11.65 8.63
N GLN A 70 8.43 10.62 8.69
CA GLN A 70 9.54 10.46 7.74
C GLN A 70 9.06 10.30 6.30
N LEU A 71 7.99 9.54 6.04
CA LEU A 71 7.39 9.45 4.71
C LEU A 71 6.85 10.80 4.20
N LEU A 72 6.29 11.60 5.11
CA LEU A 72 5.73 12.92 4.79
C LEU A 72 6.81 13.96 4.48
N GLU A 73 8.01 13.79 5.03
CA GLU A 73 9.19 14.65 4.75
C GLU A 73 9.81 14.34 3.38
N MET A 74 9.57 13.16 2.81
CA MET A 74 10.10 12.78 1.52
C MET A 74 9.35 13.45 0.35
N ASP A 75 10.04 13.60 -0.78
CA ASP A 75 9.41 14.12 -2.00
C ASP A 75 8.39 13.12 -2.56
N ARG A 76 7.11 13.46 -2.38
CA ARG A 76 5.92 12.70 -2.84
C ARG A 76 5.92 12.33 -4.33
N ARG A 77 6.74 13.00 -5.16
CA ARG A 77 6.88 12.64 -6.57
C ARG A 77 7.50 11.25 -6.72
N TYR A 78 8.48 10.94 -5.88
CA TYR A 78 9.27 9.72 -5.98
C TYR A 78 8.86 8.64 -4.97
N VAL A 79 8.13 8.99 -3.91
CA VAL A 79 7.69 8.05 -2.88
C VAL A 79 6.25 7.61 -3.12
N LYS A 80 6.02 6.29 -3.21
CA LYS A 80 4.72 5.70 -3.55
C LYS A 80 4.34 4.54 -2.65
N CYS A 81 3.11 4.57 -2.14
CA CYS A 81 2.54 3.43 -1.43
C CYS A 81 1.97 2.44 -2.45
N ILE A 82 2.48 1.21 -2.44
CA ILE A 82 2.05 0.16 -3.37
C ILE A 82 1.09 -0.84 -2.72
N ALA A 83 1.08 -0.94 -1.40
CA ALA A 83 0.14 -1.80 -0.72
C ALA A 83 -0.10 -1.34 0.72
N ILE A 84 -1.33 -1.54 1.16
CA ILE A 84 -1.67 -1.55 2.58
C ILE A 84 -2.22 -2.93 2.93
N SER A 85 -1.85 -3.41 4.10
CA SER A 85 -2.26 -4.75 4.51
C SER A 85 -2.42 -4.89 6.01
N THR A 86 -3.19 -5.91 6.42
CA THR A 86 -3.34 -6.31 7.82
C THR A 86 -3.25 -7.83 7.93
N GLY A 87 -2.99 -8.38 9.11
CA GLY A 87 -2.95 -9.83 9.34
C GLY A 87 -1.80 -10.56 8.65
N LEU A 88 -0.69 -9.88 8.38
CA LEU A 88 0.58 -10.50 8.00
C LEU A 88 1.38 -10.80 9.27
N SER A 89 2.00 -11.98 9.34
CA SER A 89 2.99 -12.27 10.37
C SER A 89 4.23 -11.51 9.94
N VAL A 90 4.32 -10.25 10.34
CA VAL A 90 5.55 -9.51 10.14
C VAL A 90 6.60 -10.23 10.95
N ASN A 91 7.64 -10.74 10.27
CA ASN A 91 8.78 -11.30 10.95
C ASN A 91 9.35 -10.18 11.84
N GLU A 92 9.15 -10.32 13.15
CA GLU A 92 9.37 -9.25 14.14
C GLU A 92 10.81 -8.73 14.13
N PHE A 93 11.74 -9.51 13.57
CA PHE A 93 13.15 -9.19 13.48
C PHE A 93 13.53 -8.26 12.32
N LEU A 94 12.64 -7.99 11.35
CA LEU A 94 13.02 -7.27 10.12
C LEU A 94 12.52 -5.82 10.06
N TYR A 95 11.50 -5.44 10.82
CA TYR A 95 10.89 -4.12 10.70
C TYR A 95 10.49 -3.54 12.06
N THR A 96 10.65 -2.23 12.21
CA THR A 96 10.22 -1.50 13.40
C THR A 96 8.70 -1.39 13.42
N LYS A 97 8.07 -1.92 14.47
CA LYS A 97 6.64 -1.71 14.75
C LYS A 97 6.47 -0.39 15.48
N VAL A 98 5.60 0.48 14.97
CA VAL A 98 5.25 1.75 15.60
C VAL A 98 3.83 1.65 16.14
N LYS A 99 3.70 1.85 17.44
CA LYS A 99 2.40 1.88 18.11
C LYS A 99 1.55 3.04 17.59
N CYS A 100 0.28 2.79 17.33
CA CYS A 100 -0.66 3.80 16.85
C CYS A 100 -2.08 3.53 17.34
N SER A 101 -2.94 4.53 17.22
CA SER A 101 -4.38 4.40 17.41
C SER A 101 -5.10 4.31 16.06
N LYS A 102 -6.31 3.74 16.04
CA LYS A 102 -7.19 3.76 14.85
C LYS A 102 -7.41 5.19 14.32
N GLU A 103 -7.51 6.16 15.22
CA GLU A 103 -7.68 7.58 14.87
C GLU A 103 -6.44 8.16 14.19
N GLU A 104 -5.24 7.78 14.62
CA GLU A 104 -4.01 8.17 13.91
C GLU A 104 -3.94 7.54 12.52
N ILE A 105 -4.40 6.29 12.38
CA ILE A 105 -4.51 5.64 11.06
C ILE A 105 -5.42 6.47 10.14
N LYS A 106 -6.63 6.78 10.60
CA LYS A 106 -7.59 7.59 9.85
C LYS A 106 -7.09 9.01 9.56
N LYS A 107 -6.39 9.66 10.50
CA LYS A 107 -5.94 11.05 10.35
C LYS A 107 -4.67 11.20 9.53
N LYS A 108 -3.74 10.24 9.57
CA LYS A 108 -2.43 10.34 8.92
C LYS A 108 -2.35 9.47 7.66
N PHE A 109 -2.73 8.19 7.77
CA PHE A 109 -2.58 7.25 6.65
C PHE A 109 -3.64 7.45 5.58
N VAL A 110 -4.91 7.63 5.93
CA VAL A 110 -5.95 7.81 4.88
C VAL A 110 -5.63 9.03 3.98
N PRO A 111 -5.27 10.22 4.50
CA PRO A 111 -4.85 11.32 3.64
C PRO A 111 -3.56 11.04 2.86
N LEU A 112 -2.60 10.32 3.45
CA LEU A 112 -1.39 9.89 2.76
C LEU A 112 -1.75 9.01 1.55
N MET A 113 -2.62 8.02 1.75
CA MET A 113 -3.12 7.14 0.70
C MET A 113 -3.85 7.93 -0.38
N MET A 114 -4.80 8.79 -0.01
CA MET A 114 -5.53 9.60 -1.01
C MET A 114 -4.61 10.53 -1.82
N ARG A 115 -3.44 10.91 -1.28
CA ARG A 115 -2.46 11.78 -1.96
C ARG A 115 -1.40 11.02 -2.75
N GLN A 116 -1.01 9.83 -2.30
CA GLN A 116 0.16 9.09 -2.79
C GLN A 116 -0.18 7.73 -3.42
N ALA A 117 -1.38 7.19 -3.17
CA ALA A 117 -1.86 6.00 -3.85
C ALA A 117 -2.11 6.35 -5.31
N ARG A 118 -1.25 5.80 -6.16
CA ARG A 118 -1.49 5.68 -7.59
C ARG A 118 -2.54 4.59 -7.81
N PRO A 119 -3.10 4.48 -9.03
CA PRO A 119 -4.02 3.40 -9.41
C PRO A 119 -3.53 2.02 -8.97
N ASN A 120 -2.21 1.84 -8.86
CA ASN A 120 -1.54 0.58 -8.56
C ASN A 120 -1.32 0.31 -7.07
N CYS A 121 -2.20 0.80 -6.20
CA CYS A 121 -2.13 0.49 -4.78
C CYS A 121 -2.98 -0.73 -4.45
N HIS A 122 -2.51 -1.62 -3.58
CA HIS A 122 -3.22 -2.86 -3.28
C HIS A 122 -3.76 -2.84 -1.84
N PHE A 123 -4.94 -3.42 -1.65
CA PHE A 123 -5.58 -3.60 -0.35
C PHE A 123 -5.62 -5.09 0.00
N PHE A 124 -4.94 -5.48 1.08
CA PHE A 124 -4.89 -6.88 1.48
C PHE A 124 -5.25 -7.10 2.95
N THR A 125 -6.31 -7.84 3.23
CA THR A 125 -6.53 -8.36 4.60
C THR A 125 -6.11 -9.82 4.67
N VAL A 126 -5.36 -10.17 5.71
CA VAL A 126 -4.90 -11.55 6.00
C VAL A 126 -4.06 -12.12 4.86
N ARG A 127 -3.15 -11.31 4.30
CA ARG A 127 -2.27 -11.74 3.22
C ARG A 127 -1.33 -12.84 3.74
N GLY A 128 -1.35 -14.01 3.12
CA GLY A 128 -0.39 -15.09 3.41
C GLY A 128 -0.60 -15.85 4.72
N ILE A 129 -1.53 -15.44 5.58
CA ILE A 129 -1.95 -16.24 6.74
C ILE A 129 -3.31 -16.87 6.44
N ARG A 130 -3.47 -18.13 6.84
CA ARG A 130 -4.76 -18.79 6.84
C ARG A 130 -5.65 -18.10 7.89
N PRO A 131 -6.78 -17.47 7.53
CA PRO A 131 -7.57 -16.64 8.45
C PRO A 131 -8.00 -17.30 9.76
N TRP A 132 -8.04 -18.64 9.80
CA TRP A 132 -8.34 -19.43 10.99
C TRP A 132 -7.16 -19.61 11.98
N LEU A 133 -5.97 -19.13 11.64
CA LEU A 133 -4.80 -19.12 12.53
C LEU A 133 -4.72 -17.87 13.41
N MET A 134 -5.64 -16.92 13.23
CA MET A 134 -5.69 -15.69 14.01
C MET A 134 -7.01 -15.62 14.76
N ASP A 135 -6.97 -15.73 16.09
CA ASP A 135 -8.15 -15.69 16.96
C ASP A 135 -8.99 -14.41 16.78
N ASN A 136 -8.41 -13.35 16.20
CA ASN A 136 -9.05 -12.05 15.97
C ASN A 136 -9.03 -11.57 14.50
N ALA A 137 -8.73 -12.44 13.53
CA ALA A 137 -8.61 -12.02 12.12
C ALA A 137 -9.86 -11.30 11.58
N LYS A 138 -11.04 -11.76 11.99
CA LYS A 138 -12.31 -11.13 11.61
C LYS A 138 -12.42 -9.71 12.16
N GLU A 139 -12.17 -9.52 13.45
CA GLU A 139 -12.28 -8.21 14.11
C GLU A 139 -11.26 -7.22 13.52
N GLU A 140 -10.02 -7.69 13.31
CA GLU A 140 -8.96 -6.90 12.68
C GLU A 140 -9.32 -6.50 11.25
N SER A 141 -9.77 -7.46 10.43
CA SER A 141 -10.18 -7.20 9.04
C SER A 141 -11.35 -6.21 8.96
N VAL A 142 -12.35 -6.36 9.85
CA VAL A 142 -13.51 -5.45 9.89
C VAL A 142 -13.08 -4.04 10.29
N ALA A 143 -12.23 -3.90 11.30
CA ALA A 143 -11.69 -2.60 11.68
C ALA A 143 -10.85 -1.98 10.56
N PHE A 144 -10.07 -2.79 9.84
CA PHE A 144 -9.28 -2.35 8.71
C PHE A 144 -10.15 -1.86 7.54
N ILE A 145 -11.21 -2.60 7.21
CA ILE A 145 -12.22 -2.17 6.23
C ILE A 145 -12.84 -0.82 6.64
N ASP A 146 -13.26 -0.67 7.89
CA ASP A 146 -13.84 0.60 8.40
C ASP A 146 -12.87 1.79 8.25
N MET A 147 -11.57 1.57 8.48
CA MET A 147 -10.54 2.60 8.35
C MET A 147 -10.37 3.09 6.91
N PHE A 148 -10.54 2.22 5.92
CA PHE A 148 -10.24 2.52 4.51
C PHE A 148 -11.47 2.49 3.58
N GLN A 149 -12.69 2.43 4.13
CA GLN A 149 -13.93 2.34 3.36
C GLN A 149 -14.16 3.46 2.34
N ASN A 150 -13.52 4.61 2.54
CA ASN A 150 -13.62 5.80 1.69
C ASN A 150 -12.39 6.03 0.79
N VAL A 151 -11.48 5.07 0.73
CA VAL A 151 -10.29 5.14 -0.14
C VAL A 151 -10.55 4.30 -1.39
N PHE A 152 -10.68 4.96 -2.54
CA PHE A 152 -11.10 4.33 -3.81
C PHE A 152 -9.98 4.28 -4.85
N THR A 153 -8.75 4.07 -4.39
CA THR A 153 -7.53 4.13 -5.21
C THR A 153 -6.87 2.75 -5.36
N PHE A 154 -7.57 1.67 -4.98
CA PHE A 154 -6.97 0.33 -4.96
C PHE A 154 -7.15 -0.38 -6.31
N GLU A 155 -6.06 -0.87 -6.92
CA GLU A 155 -6.09 -1.71 -8.12
C GLU A 155 -6.59 -3.12 -7.81
N GLU A 156 -6.11 -3.64 -6.68
CA GLU A 156 -6.35 -5.00 -6.26
C GLU A 156 -6.87 -4.98 -4.83
N ILE A 157 -7.93 -5.74 -4.58
CA ILE A 157 -8.51 -5.92 -3.26
C ILE A 157 -8.58 -7.42 -2.98
N THR A 158 -7.84 -7.88 -1.97
CA THR A 158 -7.98 -9.23 -1.42
C THR A 158 -8.50 -9.16 0.00
N LEU A 159 -9.67 -9.73 0.24
CA LEU A 159 -10.19 -9.92 1.59
C LEU A 159 -10.98 -11.21 1.75
N PRO A 160 -10.94 -11.86 2.92
CA PRO A 160 -11.89 -12.91 3.26
C PRO A 160 -13.31 -12.34 3.36
N TYR A 161 -14.29 -13.20 3.05
CA TYR A 161 -15.69 -12.87 3.27
C TYR A 161 -16.04 -13.02 4.75
N TRP A 162 -16.29 -11.90 5.44
CA TRP A 162 -16.65 -11.84 6.85
C TRP A 162 -18.12 -11.51 7.11
N GLY A 163 -18.94 -11.49 6.06
CA GLY A 163 -20.36 -11.13 6.09
C GLY A 163 -20.68 -9.85 5.29
N PRO A 164 -21.84 -9.21 5.55
CA PRO A 164 -22.32 -8.06 4.79
C PRO A 164 -21.30 -6.92 4.66
N ASN A 165 -20.52 -6.63 5.69
CA ASN A 165 -19.51 -5.56 5.66
C ASN A 165 -18.44 -5.77 4.57
N SER A 166 -18.00 -7.01 4.32
CA SER A 166 -17.05 -7.31 3.24
C SER A 166 -17.68 -7.06 1.87
N PHE A 167 -18.96 -7.42 1.72
CA PHE A 167 -19.70 -7.21 0.48
C PHE A 167 -19.96 -5.73 0.21
N GLU A 168 -20.43 -4.99 1.22
CA GLU A 168 -20.68 -3.54 1.11
C GLU A 168 -19.41 -2.78 0.78
N PHE A 169 -18.28 -3.14 1.40
CA PHE A 169 -16.98 -2.57 1.05
C PHE A 169 -16.63 -2.79 -0.42
N LEU A 170 -16.70 -4.04 -0.90
CA LEU A 170 -16.42 -4.35 -2.31
C LEU A 170 -17.38 -3.66 -3.28
N ALA A 171 -18.68 -3.65 -2.97
CA ALA A 171 -19.67 -2.96 -3.77
C ALA A 171 -19.40 -1.44 -3.83
N ASN A 172 -19.02 -0.85 -2.70
CA ASN A 172 -18.66 0.57 -2.62
C ASN A 172 -17.40 0.87 -3.44
N GLN A 173 -16.40 -0.02 -3.41
CA GLN A 173 -15.19 0.06 -4.21
C GLN A 173 -15.54 -0.01 -5.71
N ILE A 174 -16.25 -1.03 -6.17
CA ILE A 174 -16.68 -1.14 -7.58
C ILE A 174 -17.48 0.10 -8.03
N LYS A 175 -18.31 0.67 -7.15
CA LYS A 175 -19.13 1.84 -7.47
C LYS A 175 -18.33 3.15 -7.61
N HIS A 176 -17.22 3.34 -6.89
CA HIS A 176 -16.53 4.63 -6.83
C HIS A 176 -15.06 4.59 -7.28
N ASN A 177 -14.46 3.41 -7.33
CA ASN A 177 -13.09 3.20 -7.79
C ASN A 177 -13.07 3.05 -9.31
N VAL A 178 -12.54 4.06 -10.00
CA VAL A 178 -12.51 4.11 -11.46
C VAL A 178 -11.63 2.99 -12.04
N VAL A 179 -10.54 2.65 -11.35
CA VAL A 179 -9.59 1.60 -11.76
C VAL A 179 -10.28 0.24 -11.78
N LEU A 180 -11.01 -0.10 -10.72
CA LEU A 180 -11.75 -1.37 -10.67
C LEU A 180 -12.90 -1.45 -11.68
N LYS A 181 -13.53 -0.32 -12.01
CA LYS A 181 -14.58 -0.29 -13.05
C LYS A 181 -14.03 -0.66 -14.42
N GLU A 182 -12.86 -0.14 -14.77
CA GLU A 182 -12.20 -0.44 -16.05
C GLU A 182 -11.83 -1.92 -16.20
N LEU A 183 -11.72 -2.67 -15.11
CA LEU A 183 -11.43 -4.11 -15.14
C LEU A 183 -12.68 -4.99 -15.30
N ILE A 184 -13.88 -4.45 -15.03
CA ILE A 184 -15.14 -5.20 -15.01
C ILE A 184 -16.02 -4.90 -16.24
N CYS A 185 -15.80 -3.77 -16.91
CA CYS A 185 -16.49 -3.36 -18.14
C CYS A 185 -15.70 -3.74 -19.39
#